data_AF-A0A4U7KVJ3-F1
#
_entry.id   AF-A0A4U7KVJ3-F1
#
_cell.length_a   1.000
_cell.length_b   1.000
_cell.length_c   1.000
_cell.angle_alpha   90.00
_cell.angle_beta   90.00
_cell.angle_gamma   90.00
#
_symmetry.space_group_name_H-M   'P 1'
#
loop_
_entity.id
_entity.type
_entity.pdbx_description
1 polymer ?
#
loop_
_entity_poly.entity_id
_entity_poly.type
_entity_poly.pdbx_seq_one_letter_code
_entity_poly.pdbx_strand_id
1 'polypeptide(L)'
;MSAPYKPTPEEASTSASSSYLSSSSPRTSPTSSSSSSSSSSAAAEAANDPSRPQDFISVMSHKTPSKFTDPCAHAAKLSMKCLDDNAYDRSKCGDVFNQYRECKKAWINQRRQDRLNNRPGAFD
;
A
#
# COMPACT_ATOMS: atom_id res chain seq x y z
N MET A 1 -41.29 13.24 -7.84
CA MET A 1 -41.54 13.01 -6.40
C MET A 1 -41.34 11.53 -6.15
N SER A 2 -40.18 11.12 -5.61
CA SER A 2 -39.91 9.71 -5.31
C SER A 2 -40.53 9.36 -3.96
N ALA A 3 -41.36 8.32 -3.93
CA ALA A 3 -42.00 7.86 -2.69
C ALA A 3 -40.94 7.29 -1.72
N PRO A 4 -41.11 7.46 -0.39
CA PRO A 4 -40.22 6.83 0.59
C PRO A 4 -40.45 5.31 0.62
N TYR A 5 -39.35 4.56 0.61
CA TYR A 5 -39.34 3.10 0.70
C TYR A 5 -39.91 2.65 2.05
N LYS A 6 -40.86 1.70 2.02
CA LYS A 6 -41.51 1.14 3.21
C LYS A 6 -41.18 -0.37 3.28
N PRO A 7 -40.29 -0.81 4.18
CA PRO A 7 -39.90 -2.20 4.28
C PRO A 7 -41.06 -3.09 4.77
N THR A 8 -41.12 -4.32 4.26
CA THR A 8 -42.14 -5.33 4.57
C THR A 8 -41.84 -6.02 5.92
N PRO A 9 -42.84 -6.61 6.59
CA PRO A 9 -42.67 -7.22 7.92
C PRO A 9 -41.71 -8.41 7.96
N GLU A 10 -41.38 -9.05 6.83
CA GLU A 10 -40.36 -10.11 6.79
C GLU A 10 -38.92 -9.58 6.88
N GLU A 11 -38.65 -8.36 6.41
CA GLU A 11 -37.30 -7.77 6.43
C GLU A 11 -36.87 -7.30 7.84
N ALA A 12 -37.84 -7.08 8.74
CA ALA A 12 -37.59 -6.72 10.13
C ALA A 12 -37.06 -7.89 10.98
N SER A 13 -37.24 -9.15 10.53
CA SER A 13 -36.96 -10.33 11.36
C SER A 13 -35.53 -10.90 11.19
N THR A 14 -34.82 -10.56 10.12
CA THR A 14 -33.45 -11.06 9.87
C THR A 14 -32.34 -10.20 10.48
N SER A 15 -32.70 -9.07 11.11
CA SER A 15 -31.73 -8.13 11.67
C SER A 15 -31.25 -8.46 13.10
N ALA A 16 -31.70 -9.56 13.68
CA ALA A 16 -31.41 -9.90 15.07
C ALA A 16 -30.88 -11.34 15.20
N SER A 17 -29.66 -11.60 14.69
CA SER A 17 -28.69 -12.58 15.24
C SER A 17 -27.51 -12.74 14.28
N SER A 18 -26.54 -11.84 14.33
CA SER A 18 -25.17 -12.19 13.96
C SER A 18 -24.27 -11.90 15.15
N SER A 19 -24.16 -12.92 16.00
CA SER A 19 -23.06 -13.07 16.94
C SER A 19 -21.78 -13.34 16.14
N TYR A 20 -21.14 -12.30 15.63
CA TYR A 20 -19.77 -12.40 15.15
C TYR A 20 -18.91 -12.68 16.38
N LEU A 21 -18.56 -13.95 16.56
CA LEU A 21 -17.71 -14.41 17.66
C LEU A 21 -16.39 -13.61 17.64
N SER A 22 -16.22 -12.80 18.68
CA SER A 22 -14.94 -12.19 19.04
C SER A 22 -14.06 -13.27 19.68
N SER A 23 -13.35 -14.02 18.85
CA SER A 23 -12.34 -14.99 19.29
C SER A 23 -10.97 -14.33 19.29
N SER A 24 -10.63 -13.69 20.42
CA SER A 24 -9.31 -13.14 20.67
C SER A 24 -8.34 -14.27 21.03
N SER A 25 -7.63 -14.83 20.06
CA SER A 25 -6.46 -15.68 20.33
C SER A 25 -5.24 -14.80 20.63
N PRO A 26 -4.46 -15.06 21.70
CA PRO A 26 -3.20 -14.38 21.92
C PRO A 26 -2.19 -14.85 20.86
N ARG A 27 -1.75 -13.93 19.99
CA ARG A 27 -0.58 -14.15 19.14
C ARG A 27 0.64 -14.21 20.05
N THR A 28 1.18 -15.41 20.21
CA THR A 28 2.50 -15.66 20.76
C THR A 28 3.54 -15.01 19.85
N SER A 29 4.29 -14.06 20.41
CA SER A 29 5.49 -13.49 19.79
C SER A 29 6.66 -14.44 20.00
N PRO A 30 7.32 -14.95 18.96
CA PRO A 30 8.70 -15.37 19.11
C PRO A 30 9.58 -14.12 19.08
N THR A 31 10.11 -13.77 20.24
CA THR A 31 11.37 -13.03 20.35
C THR A 31 12.43 -13.84 19.59
N SER A 32 12.95 -13.26 18.52
CA SER A 32 14.25 -13.63 17.98
C SER A 32 14.93 -12.32 17.63
N SER A 33 15.53 -11.73 18.65
CA SER A 33 16.65 -10.83 18.50
C SER A 33 17.74 -11.59 17.76
N SER A 34 18.09 -11.17 16.55
CA SER A 34 19.41 -11.39 15.94
C SER A 34 19.52 -10.46 14.73
N SER A 35 20.15 -9.34 15.02
CA SER A 35 20.86 -8.44 14.13
C SER A 35 21.41 -9.12 12.86
N SER A 36 21.18 -8.50 11.72
CA SER A 36 22.12 -8.53 10.60
C SER A 36 22.05 -7.18 9.92
N SER A 37 22.86 -6.29 10.46
CA SER A 37 23.48 -5.21 9.71
C SER A 37 23.89 -5.72 8.33
N SER A 38 23.40 -5.06 7.29
CA SER A 38 24.17 -4.84 6.09
C SER A 38 24.20 -3.35 5.86
N SER A 39 24.95 -2.68 6.74
CA SER A 39 25.61 -1.44 6.37
C SER A 39 26.54 -1.73 5.20
N SER A 40 26.71 -0.73 4.32
CA SER A 40 27.83 -0.53 3.38
C SER A 40 27.63 -0.87 1.89
N SER A 41 26.84 -0.02 1.23
CA SER A 41 27.27 0.67 -0.01
C SER A 41 26.56 2.03 -0.15
N ALA A 42 26.78 2.88 0.85
CA ALA A 42 26.06 4.12 1.13
C ALA A 42 26.44 5.33 0.25
N ALA A 43 26.79 5.18 -1.03
CA ALA A 43 27.07 6.37 -1.85
C ALA A 43 26.81 6.26 -3.36
N ALA A 44 26.86 5.07 -3.97
CA ALA A 44 26.70 4.94 -5.42
C ALA A 44 25.29 4.53 -5.88
N GLU A 45 24.44 4.03 -4.97
CA GLU A 45 23.18 3.37 -5.32
C GLU A 45 21.92 4.09 -4.84
N ALA A 46 22.04 5.38 -4.50
CA ALA A 46 20.89 6.21 -4.11
C ALA A 46 19.91 6.49 -5.27
N ALA A 47 20.28 6.16 -6.50
CA ALA A 47 19.43 6.30 -7.70
C ALA A 47 18.65 5.03 -8.08
N ASN A 48 18.93 3.88 -7.45
CA ASN A 48 18.34 2.58 -7.80
C ASN A 48 17.66 1.86 -6.63
N ASP A 49 17.33 2.55 -5.54
CA ASP A 49 16.55 1.94 -4.45
C ASP A 49 15.07 1.83 -4.84
N PRO A 50 14.55 0.60 -5.11
CA PRO A 50 13.16 0.40 -5.50
C PRO A 50 12.15 0.68 -4.40
N SER A 51 12.59 0.82 -3.15
CA SER A 51 11.75 1.04 -1.98
C SER A 51 11.19 2.46 -1.92
N ARG A 52 11.84 3.41 -2.60
CA ARG A 52 11.52 4.83 -2.48
C ARG A 52 10.50 5.26 -3.54
N PRO A 53 9.33 5.79 -3.13
CA PRO A 53 8.36 6.33 -4.09
C PRO A 53 8.91 7.57 -4.80
N GLN A 54 8.50 7.76 -6.05
CA GLN A 54 8.79 8.97 -6.81
C GLN A 54 8.09 10.18 -6.17
N ASP A 55 8.63 11.39 -6.40
CA ASP A 55 8.04 12.62 -5.86
C ASP A 55 6.64 12.87 -6.42
N PHE A 56 5.68 13.18 -5.53
CA PHE A 56 4.29 13.21 -5.94
C PHE A 56 3.97 14.27 -7.00
N ILE A 57 4.66 15.43 -6.96
CA ILE A 57 4.46 16.51 -7.94
C ILE A 57 4.83 15.99 -9.33
N SER A 58 6.00 15.39 -9.49
CA SER A 58 6.44 14.85 -10.78
C SER A 58 5.47 13.78 -11.30
N VAL A 59 4.97 12.93 -10.42
CA VAL A 59 4.06 11.85 -10.80
C VAL A 59 2.66 12.36 -11.13
N MET A 60 2.16 13.43 -10.50
CA MET A 60 0.78 13.92 -10.69
C MET A 60 0.66 15.12 -11.63
N SER A 61 1.63 16.02 -11.69
CA SER A 61 1.58 17.25 -12.51
C SER A 61 1.42 17.00 -14.01
N HIS A 62 1.80 15.82 -14.50
CA HIS A 62 1.66 15.47 -15.91
C HIS A 62 0.41 14.63 -16.23
N LYS A 63 -0.50 14.40 -15.27
CA LYS A 63 -1.69 13.54 -15.51
C LYS A 63 -3.00 14.21 -15.18
N THR A 64 -4.02 13.80 -15.93
CA THR A 64 -5.41 14.11 -15.65
C THR A 64 -5.83 13.46 -14.32
N PRO A 65 -6.53 14.18 -13.42
CA PRO A 65 -6.92 13.70 -12.09
C PRO A 65 -7.83 12.46 -12.10
N SER A 66 -8.37 12.09 -13.26
CA SER A 66 -9.21 10.90 -13.45
C SER A 66 -8.44 9.59 -13.68
N LYS A 67 -7.13 9.60 -13.92
CA LYS A 67 -6.37 8.39 -14.27
C LYS A 67 -5.62 7.81 -13.08
N PHE A 68 -5.84 6.52 -12.79
CA PHE A 68 -5.04 5.78 -11.81
C PHE A 68 -3.59 5.71 -12.27
N THR A 69 -2.67 6.23 -11.45
CA THR A 69 -1.23 6.16 -11.68
C THR A 69 -0.61 5.41 -10.51
N ASP A 70 0.22 4.42 -10.82
CA ASP A 70 1.03 3.77 -9.81
C ASP A 70 2.26 4.64 -9.48
N PRO A 71 2.34 5.19 -8.26
CA PRO A 71 3.50 5.99 -7.83
C PRO A 71 4.76 5.16 -7.65
N CYS A 72 4.60 3.83 -7.62
CA CYS A 72 5.66 2.86 -7.44
C CYS A 72 5.95 2.02 -8.69
N ALA A 73 5.80 2.62 -9.88
CA ALA A 73 6.00 1.92 -11.14
C ALA A 73 7.39 1.25 -11.26
N HIS A 74 8.42 1.79 -10.60
CA HIS A 74 9.75 1.19 -10.55
C HIS A 74 9.77 -0.14 -9.78
N ALA A 75 9.24 -0.17 -8.54
CA ALA A 75 9.16 -1.41 -7.76
C ALA A 75 8.23 -2.44 -8.41
N ALA A 76 7.16 -2.00 -9.06
CA ALA A 76 6.28 -2.90 -9.82
C ALA A 76 7.04 -3.62 -10.94
N LYS A 77 7.81 -2.88 -11.75
CA LYS A 77 8.68 -3.47 -12.79
C LYS A 77 9.71 -4.43 -12.20
N LEU A 78 10.27 -4.10 -11.04
CA LEU A 78 11.24 -4.96 -10.35
C LEU A 78 10.60 -6.27 -9.87
N SER A 79 9.37 -6.20 -9.35
CA SER A 79 8.63 -7.39 -8.94
C SER A 79 8.32 -8.32 -10.11
N MET A 80 8.03 -7.75 -11.29
CA MET A 80 7.84 -8.53 -12.51
C MET A 80 9.14 -9.17 -13.00
N LYS A 81 10.26 -8.42 -13.01
CA LYS A 81 11.58 -8.98 -13.35
C LYS A 81 11.96 -10.16 -12.46
N CYS A 82 11.76 -10.01 -11.14
CA CYS A 82 12.04 -11.10 -10.21
C CYS A 82 11.23 -12.36 -10.53
N LEU A 83 9.94 -12.20 -10.89
CA LEU A 83 9.12 -13.33 -11.33
C LEU A 83 9.63 -13.94 -12.63
N ASP A 84 9.99 -13.13 -13.62
CA ASP A 84 10.52 -13.62 -14.90
C ASP A 84 11.80 -14.45 -14.70
N ASP A 85 12.70 -14.01 -13.82
CA ASP A 85 13.98 -14.68 -13.54
C ASP A 85 13.81 -15.96 -12.70
N ASN A 86 12.74 -16.04 -11.89
CA ASN A 86 12.51 -17.15 -10.95
C ASN A 86 11.37 -18.09 -11.38
N ALA A 87 11.04 -18.12 -12.68
CA ALA A 87 9.95 -18.94 -13.22
C ALA A 87 8.60 -18.70 -12.51
N TYR A 88 8.31 -17.44 -12.17
CA TYR A 88 7.11 -16.97 -11.50
C TYR A 88 6.94 -17.47 -10.06
N ASP A 89 8.03 -17.90 -9.42
CA ASP A 89 8.02 -18.30 -8.01
C ASP A 89 7.96 -17.07 -7.08
N ARG A 90 6.78 -16.82 -6.53
CA ARG A 90 6.51 -15.70 -5.61
C ARG A 90 7.26 -15.83 -4.29
N SER A 91 7.64 -17.05 -3.88
CA SER A 91 8.31 -17.27 -2.60
C SER A 91 9.69 -16.62 -2.54
N LYS A 92 10.39 -16.57 -3.68
CA LYS A 92 11.72 -15.99 -3.82
C LYS A 92 11.71 -14.47 -3.96
N CYS A 93 10.57 -13.90 -4.36
CA CYS A 93 10.42 -12.47 -4.63
C CYS A 93 9.74 -11.68 -3.50
N GLY A 94 9.62 -12.27 -2.30
CA GLY A 94 8.93 -11.67 -1.16
C GLY A 94 9.42 -10.26 -0.80
N ASP A 95 10.74 -10.05 -0.83
CA ASP A 95 11.35 -8.77 -0.47
C ASP A 95 11.02 -7.66 -1.48
N VAL A 96 10.98 -7.99 -2.77
CA VAL A 96 10.62 -7.04 -3.84
C VAL A 96 9.15 -6.63 -3.72
N PHE A 97 8.27 -7.56 -3.32
CA PHE A 97 6.88 -7.22 -3.04
C PHE A 97 6.72 -6.36 -1.78
N ASN A 98 7.56 -6.58 -0.76
CA ASN A 98 7.57 -5.75 0.44
C ASN A 98 8.01 -4.31 0.11
N GLN A 99 9.01 -4.13 -0.76
CA GLN A 99 9.43 -2.81 -1.26
C GLN A 99 8.28 -2.08 -1.95
N TYR A 100 7.51 -2.76 -2.82
CA TYR A 100 6.32 -2.18 -3.45
C TYR A 100 5.25 -1.75 -2.43
N ARG A 101 5.02 -2.55 -1.39
CA ARG A 101 4.06 -2.23 -0.32
C ARG A 101 4.51 -1.03 0.51
N GLU A 102 5.77 -0.98 0.91
CA GLU A 102 6.33 0.13 1.69
C GLU A 102 6.34 1.42 0.87
N CYS A 103 6.69 1.36 -0.41
CA CYS A 103 6.62 2.48 -1.33
C CYS A 103 5.20 3.06 -1.44
N LYS A 104 4.17 2.21 -1.59
CA LYS A 104 2.77 2.65 -1.62
C LYS A 104 2.34 3.26 -0.29
N LYS A 105 2.78 2.70 0.84
CA LYS A 105 2.49 3.20 2.18
C LYS A 105 3.15 4.56 2.42
N ALA A 106 4.43 4.71 2.07
CA ALA A 106 5.17 5.95 2.14
C ALA A 106 4.48 7.04 1.29
N TRP A 107 4.05 6.71 0.08
CA TRP A 107 3.30 7.63 -0.78
C TRP A 107 1.99 8.13 -0.15
N ILE A 108 1.16 7.21 0.39
CA ILE A 108 -0.10 7.59 1.04
C ILE A 108 0.16 8.48 2.27
N ASN A 109 1.21 8.16 3.03
CA ASN A 109 1.62 8.95 4.18
C ASN A 109 2.11 10.34 3.77
N GLN A 110 2.95 10.44 2.74
CA GLN A 110 3.41 11.70 2.18
C GLN A 110 2.21 12.55 1.75
N ARG A 111 1.27 11.99 0.97
CA ARG A 111 0.05 12.71 0.55
C ARG A 111 -0.87 13.09 1.72
N ARG A 112 -0.85 12.34 2.83
CA ARG A 112 -1.56 12.74 4.06
C ARG A 112 -0.83 13.91 4.73
N GLN A 113 0.49 13.85 4.80
CA GLN A 113 1.32 14.91 5.37
C GLN A 113 1.25 16.20 4.55
N ASP A 114 1.26 16.13 3.23
CA ASP A 114 1.15 17.29 2.34
C ASP A 114 -0.18 18.03 2.51
N ARG A 115 -1.26 17.28 2.79
CA ARG A 115 -2.58 17.85 3.13
C ARG A 115 -2.56 18.57 4.47
N LEU A 116 -1.90 18.00 5.48
CA LEU A 116 -1.77 18.62 6.80
C LEU A 116 -0.89 19.86 6.77
N ASN A 117 0.18 19.82 5.96
CA ASN A 117 1.20 20.85 5.90
C ASN A 117 0.91 21.93 4.83
N ASN A 118 -0.24 21.87 4.14
CA ASN A 118 -0.61 22.76 3.04
C ASN A 118 0.52 22.96 2.02
N ARG A 119 1.13 21.86 1.55
CA ARG A 119 2.26 21.95 0.61
C ARG A 119 1.79 22.52 -0.74
N PRO A 120 2.40 23.62 -1.23
CA PRO A 120 2.01 24.20 -2.52
C PRO A 120 2.26 23.20 -3.67
N GLY A 121 1.33 23.10 -4.62
CA GLY A 121 1.38 22.16 -5.76
C GLY A 121 0.99 20.71 -5.43
N ALA A 122 0.54 20.42 -4.21
CA ALA A 122 0.01 19.10 -3.83
C ALA A 122 -1.42 18.81 -4.30
N PHE A 123 -2.16 19.88 -4.55
CA PHE A 123 -3.61 19.85 -4.77
C PHE A 123 -4.05 20.77 -5.93
N ASP A 124 -3.09 21.34 -6.66
CA ASP A 124 -3.31 22.18 -7.85
C ASP A 124 -3.41 21.30 -9.10
#